data_AF-A0A2V5Q1B3-F1
#
_entry.id   AF-A0A2V5Q1B3-F1
#
_cell.length_a   1.000
_cell.length_b   1.000
_cell.length_c   1.000
_cell.angle_alpha   90.00
_cell.angle_beta   90.00
_cell.angle_gamma   90.00
#
_symmetry.space_group_name_H-M   'P 1'
#
loop_
_entity.id
_entity.type
_entity.pdbx_description
1 polymer ?
#
loop_
_entity_poly.entity_id
_entity_poly.type
_entity_poly.pdbx_seq_one_letter_code
_entity_poly.pdbx_strand_id
1 'polypeptide(L)' 'ALEKFVLSAGATGVPIEARCIRGNTGLAASDFVQSVKADLLVVSMSKNRDAIQQLPSNIAWITDVIPCNLWVIR' A
#
# COMPACT_ATOMS: atom_id res chain seq x y z
N ALA A 1 -9.36 -12.96 6.12
CA ALA A 1 -9.46 -11.58 6.66
C ALA A 1 -9.37 -10.55 5.53
N LEU A 2 -8.30 -10.57 4.73
CA LEU A 2 -8.11 -9.65 3.59
C LEU A 2 -9.25 -9.70 2.56
N GLU A 3 -9.66 -10.89 2.12
CA GLU A 3 -10.75 -11.04 1.15
C GLU A 3 -12.06 -10.45 1.66
N LYS A 4 -12.42 -10.68 2.92
CA LYS A 4 -13.61 -10.08 3.54
C LYS A 4 -13.53 -8.55 3.58
N PHE A 5 -12.34 -7.99 3.83
CA PHE A 5 -12.11 -6.55 3.79
C PHE A 5 -12.31 -6.00 2.37
N VAL A 6 -11.76 -6.66 1.36
CA VAL A 6 -11.94 -6.26 -0.05
C VAL A 6 -13.41 -6.33 -0.46
N LEU A 7 -14.11 -7.42 -0.12
CA LEU A 7 -15.54 -7.58 -0.42
C LEU A 7 -16.41 -6.55 0.30
N SER A 8 -15.98 -6.02 1.45
CA SER A 8 -16.72 -4.98 2.17
C SER A 8 -16.74 -3.62 1.46
N ALA A 9 -15.89 -3.40 0.46
CA ALA A 9 -15.93 -2.23 -0.39
C ALA A 9 -17.21 -2.14 -1.26
N GLY A 10 -17.98 -3.23 -1.35
CA GLY A 10 -19.22 -3.29 -2.12
C GLY A 10 -19.00 -3.56 -3.60
N ALA A 11 -20.05 -3.40 -4.41
CA ALA A 11 -19.96 -3.61 -5.85
C ALA A 11 -19.11 -2.50 -6.50
N THR A 12 -17.97 -2.89 -7.07
CA THR A 12 -17.10 -1.99 -7.81
C THR A 12 -17.24 -2.22 -9.31
N GLY A 13 -17.29 -1.14 -10.10
CA GLY A 13 -17.27 -1.21 -11.57
C GLY A 13 -15.90 -1.54 -12.15
N VAL A 14 -14.93 -1.88 -11.30
CA VAL A 14 -13.54 -2.16 -11.66
C VAL A 14 -13.12 -3.52 -11.09
N PRO A 15 -12.27 -4.30 -11.79
CA PRO A 15 -11.75 -5.56 -11.27
C PRO A 15 -10.85 -5.31 -10.06
N ILE A 16 -10.98 -6.16 -9.05
CA ILE A 16 -10.15 -6.11 -7.84
C ILE A 16 -9.53 -7.48 -7.60
N GLU A 17 -8.22 -7.50 -7.39
CA GLU A 17 -7.47 -8.69 -6.97
C GLU A 17 -6.95 -8.51 -5.54
N ALA A 18 -7.09 -9.56 -4.72
CA ALA A 18 -6.53 -9.62 -3.38
C ALA A 18 -5.34 -10.60 -3.37
N ARG A 19 -4.17 -10.14 -2.91
CA ARG A 19 -2.96 -10.97 -2.81
C ARG A 19 -2.32 -10.84 -1.43
N CYS A 20 -1.86 -11.96 -0.89
CA CYS A 20 -1.05 -12.00 0.32
C CYS A 20 0.38 -12.39 -0.08
N ILE A 21 1.33 -11.49 0.13
CA ILE A 21 2.73 -11.67 -0.26
C ILE A 21 3.57 -11.81 1.01
N ARG A 22 4.40 -12.86 1.06
CA ARG A 22 5.33 -13.09 2.17
C ARG A 22 6.65 -12.39 1.87
N GLY A 23 7.13 -11.56 2.77
CA GLY A 23 8.43 -10.90 2.65
C GLY A 23 8.56 -9.68 3.56
N ASN A 24 9.70 -8.99 3.47
CA ASN A 24 9.81 -7.64 4.02
C ASN A 24 8.83 -6.75 3.24
N THR A 25 7.93 -6.07 3.95
CA THR A 25 6.88 -5.23 3.37
C THR A 25 7.42 -4.26 2.32
N GLY A 26 8.62 -3.72 2.54
CA GLY A 26 9.24 -2.77 1.63
C GLY A 26 9.62 -3.35 0.27
N LEU A 27 10.49 -4.34 0.32
CA LEU A 27 10.96 -5.02 -0.88
C LEU A 27 9.80 -5.72 -1.60
N ALA A 28 8.93 -6.41 -0.87
CA ALA A 28 7.78 -7.11 -1.44
C ALA A 28 6.82 -6.18 -2.17
N ALA A 29 6.58 -4.97 -1.63
CA ALA A 29 5.73 -3.99 -2.30
C ALA A 29 6.41 -3.41 -3.55
N SER A 30 7.71 -3.10 -3.48
CA SER A 30 8.49 -2.62 -4.63
C SER A 30 8.51 -3.63 -5.77
N ASP A 31 8.87 -4.88 -5.48
CA ASP A 31 8.92 -5.97 -6.45
C ASP A 31 7.54 -6.20 -7.09
N PHE A 32 6.48 -6.15 -6.28
CA PHE A 32 5.13 -6.35 -6.77
C PHE A 32 4.66 -5.21 -7.67
N VAL A 33 4.85 -3.96 -7.25
CA VAL A 33 4.54 -2.76 -8.05
C VAL A 33 5.24 -2.82 -9.41
N GLN A 34 6.51 -3.22 -9.43
CA GLN A 34 7.27 -3.37 -10.66
C GLN A 34 6.74 -4.52 -11.53
N SER A 35 6.42 -5.67 -10.92
CA SER A 35 5.91 -6.85 -11.63
C SER A 35 4.58 -6.59 -12.32
N VAL A 36 3.68 -5.85 -11.68
CA VAL A 36 2.37 -5.50 -12.27
C VAL A 36 2.39 -4.19 -13.05
N LYS A 37 3.53 -3.49 -13.07
CA LYS A 37 3.72 -2.15 -13.67
C LYS A 37 2.66 -1.16 -13.17
N ALA A 38 2.49 -1.08 -11.84
CA ALA A 38 1.48 -0.19 -11.26
C ALA A 38 1.84 1.28 -11.50
N ASP A 39 0.87 2.09 -11.90
CA ASP A 39 1.03 3.53 -12.07
C ASP A 39 0.96 4.31 -10.74
N LEU A 40 0.29 3.72 -9.74
CA LEU A 40 0.01 4.33 -8.44
C LEU A 40 0.02 3.30 -7.33
N LEU A 41 0.76 3.60 -6.26
CA LEU A 41 0.71 2.88 -4.98
C LEU A 41 0.01 3.76 -3.94
N VAL A 42 -1.01 3.21 -3.29
CA VAL A 42 -1.77 3.90 -2.23
C VAL A 42 -1.50 3.24 -0.88
N VAL A 43 -1.10 4.05 0.12
CA VAL A 43 -0.82 3.57 1.47
C VAL A 43 -1.57 4.37 2.51
N SER A 44 -2.25 3.68 3.43
CA SER A 44 -2.91 4.30 4.58
C SER A 44 -1.93 4.46 5.74
N MET A 45 -1.96 5.65 6.33
CA MET A 45 -1.30 6.00 7.58
C MET A 45 -2.30 5.88 8.72
N SER A 46 -1.94 5.15 9.77
CA SER A 46 -2.69 5.23 11.02
C SER A 46 -2.58 6.65 11.57
N LYS A 47 -3.70 7.29 11.94
CA LYS A 47 -3.69 8.51 12.76
C LYS A 47 -3.11 8.21 14.15
N ASN A 48 -1.79 8.20 14.25
CA ASN A 48 -1.15 8.30 15.55
C ASN A 48 -1.17 9.79 15.94
N ARG A 49 -1.92 10.13 17.00
CA ARG A 49 -2.26 11.51 17.36
C ARG A 49 -1.04 12.40 17.62
N ASP A 50 0.13 11.79 17.87
CA ASP A 50 1.35 12.49 18.27
C ASP A 50 2.43 12.55 17.17
N ALA A 51 2.24 11.88 16.03
CA ALA A 51 3.24 11.80 14.95
C ALA A 51 2.83 12.66 13.75
N ILE A 52 2.85 13.99 13.93
CA ILE A 52 2.32 14.93 12.93
C ILE A 52 3.27 15.13 11.72
N GLN A 53 4.53 14.68 11.75
CA GLN A 53 5.50 15.07 10.72
C GLN A 53 6.25 13.97 9.96
N GLN A 54 6.31 12.73 10.45
CA GLN A 54 7.15 11.71 9.82
C GLN A 54 6.37 10.47 9.42
N LEU A 55 6.71 9.91 8.25
CA LEU A 55 6.28 8.57 7.86
C LEU A 55 6.76 7.59 8.94
N PRO A 56 5.87 6.75 9.51
CA PRO A 56 6.25 5.65 10.37
C PRO A 56 7.38 4.86 9.73
N SER A 57 8.36 4.42 10.54
CA SER A 57 9.53 3.69 10.05
C SER A 57 9.18 2.46 9.22
N ASN A 58 8.01 1.85 9.46
CA ASN A 58 7.49 0.71 8.70
C ASN A 58 7.01 1.07 7.28
N ILE A 59 6.92 2.35 6.92
CA ILE A 59 6.62 2.81 5.56
C ILE A 59 7.58 3.89 5.04
N ALA A 60 8.49 4.41 5.86
CA ALA A 60 9.46 5.44 5.42
C ALA A 60 10.31 4.99 4.22
N TRP A 61 10.58 3.69 4.11
CA TRP A 61 11.29 3.10 2.96
C TRP A 61 10.60 3.34 1.62
N ILE A 62 9.29 3.61 1.61
CA ILE A 62 8.47 3.62 0.40
C ILE A 62 8.77 4.80 -0.51
N THR A 63 9.22 5.92 0.04
CA THR A 63 9.55 7.12 -0.73
C THR A 63 10.83 6.97 -1.53
N ASP A 64 11.72 6.07 -1.08
CA ASP A 64 13.08 6.00 -1.62
C ASP A 64 13.21 4.90 -2.69
N VAL A 65 12.30 3.92 -2.70
CA VAL A 65 12.44 2.71 -3.53
C VAL A 65 11.27 2.42 -4.47
N ILE A 66 10.09 3.04 -4.28
CA ILE A 66 8.92 2.70 -5.10
C ILE A 66 9.02 3.30 -6.51
N PRO A 67 8.92 2.49 -7.57
CA PRO A 67 9.11 2.94 -8.94
C PRO A 67 7.81 3.47 -9.58
N CYS A 68 6.92 4.10 -8.79
CA CYS A 68 5.68 4.68 -9.29
C CYS A 68 5.17 5.82 -8.40
N ASN A 69 4.06 6.47 -8.80
CA ASN A 69 3.47 7.52 -7.99
C ASN A 69 2.99 6.96 -6.64
N LEU A 70 3.19 7.72 -5.57
CA LEU A 70 2.81 7.33 -4.22
C LEU A 70 1.72 8.27 -3.69
N TRP A 71 0.58 7.71 -3.27
CA TRP A 71 -0.45 8.44 -2.55
C TRP A 71 -0.57 7.94 -1.11
N VAL A 72 -0.24 8.80 -0.16
CA VAL A 72 -0.37 8.52 1.27
C VAL A 72 -1.67 9.11 1.81
N ILE A 73 -2.57 8.27 2.32
CA ILE A 73 -3.86 8.64 2.93
C ILE A 73 -3.69 8.72 4.44
N ARG A 74 -4.10 9.83 5.08
CA ARG A 74 -4.04 10.07 6.54
C ARG A 74 -5.41 10.06 7.20
#